data_AF-A0A1G4AQF9-F1
#
_entry.id   AF-A0A1G4AQF9-F1
#
_cell.length_a   1.000
_cell.length_b   1.000
_cell.length_c   1.000
_cell.angle_alpha   90.00
_cell.angle_beta   90.00
_cell.angle_gamma   90.00
#
_symmetry.space_group_name_H-M   'P 1'
#
loop_
_entity.id
_entity.type
_entity.pdbx_description
1 polymer ?
#
loop_
_entity_poly.entity_id
_entity_poly.type
_entity_poly.pdbx_seq_one_letter_code
_entity_poly.pdbx_strand_id
1 'polypeptide(L)'
;MPPPLLTLNSTLSKASSSQPRSSASNIRTSHGRQSSLRNPKPTADLSPEHHAIMLRHALSSPTIRALTSLPRGPPPEEILRCASSATEFLSFTFNPLEKVAFSHINNDPSTRWPLKETLTQSWHKVFLVAQCEASGGDYGDRLSLQARQKLYSEKLRIVKILGQVLRACADIMGCRKDAVGLRRSLETWRAVVSKS
;
A
#
# COMPACT_ATOMS: atom_id res chain seq x y z
N MET A 1 26.10 -51.86 -15.40
CA MET A 1 25.08 -52.47 -16.27
C MET A 1 24.34 -51.38 -17.04
N PRO A 2 24.01 -51.61 -18.33
CA PRO A 2 23.29 -50.67 -19.22
C PRO A 2 21.75 -50.66 -18.98
N PRO A 3 20.97 -49.78 -19.65
CA PRO A 3 19.58 -49.41 -19.31
C PRO A 3 18.51 -50.15 -20.15
N PRO A 4 17.20 -49.87 -19.92
CA PRO A 4 16.28 -49.53 -21.03
C PRO A 4 15.27 -48.41 -20.63
N LEU A 5 14.98 -47.34 -21.39
CA LEU A 5 14.30 -47.15 -22.71
C LEU A 5 12.93 -47.83 -22.86
N LEU A 6 11.85 -47.04 -22.94
CA LEU A 6 10.65 -47.23 -23.79
C LEU A 6 9.89 -45.87 -23.93
N THR A 7 10.03 -45.17 -25.08
CA THR A 7 9.08 -45.01 -26.23
C THR A 7 7.83 -44.15 -25.95
N LEU A 8 7.71 -42.95 -26.56
CA LEU A 8 7.11 -42.64 -27.88
C LEU A 8 5.61 -42.98 -27.98
N ASN A 9 4.74 -41.96 -28.15
CA ASN A 9 3.93 -41.84 -29.38
C ASN A 9 3.18 -40.51 -29.50
N SER A 10 3.42 -39.92 -30.66
CA SER A 10 2.68 -38.89 -31.39
C SER A 10 1.32 -39.37 -31.88
N THR A 11 0.34 -38.47 -32.01
CA THR A 11 -0.56 -38.48 -33.18
C THR A 11 -1.16 -37.11 -33.48
N LEU A 12 -0.80 -36.66 -34.67
CA LEU A 12 -1.34 -35.59 -35.49
C LEU A 12 -2.60 -36.11 -36.23
N SER A 13 -3.59 -35.25 -36.49
CA SER A 13 -4.42 -35.18 -37.74
C SER A 13 -5.60 -34.20 -37.53
N LYS A 14 -5.74 -33.12 -38.34
CA LYS A 14 -6.39 -33.00 -39.68
C LYS A 14 -7.89 -33.34 -39.64
N ALA A 15 -8.84 -32.69 -40.32
CA ALA A 15 -8.92 -31.57 -41.27
C ALA A 15 -10.43 -31.25 -41.46
N SER A 16 -10.84 -30.04 -41.88
CA SER A 16 -11.52 -29.73 -43.17
C SER A 16 -12.84 -28.96 -42.85
N SER A 17 -12.98 -27.68 -43.20
CA SER A 17 -13.41 -27.08 -44.48
C SER A 17 -14.84 -27.43 -44.92
N SER A 18 -15.72 -26.42 -44.97
CA SER A 18 -16.63 -26.14 -46.10
C SER A 18 -17.50 -24.90 -45.87
N GLN A 19 -17.44 -23.93 -46.80
CA GLN A 19 -18.51 -22.95 -47.07
C GLN A 19 -19.69 -23.62 -47.81
N PRO A 20 -20.85 -22.94 -47.95
CA PRO A 20 -21.11 -22.22 -49.22
C PRO A 20 -21.87 -20.88 -49.09
N ARG A 21 -21.86 -20.14 -50.21
CA ARG A 21 -22.45 -18.82 -50.52
C ARG A 21 -23.98 -18.83 -50.62
N SER A 22 -24.64 -17.67 -50.47
CA SER A 22 -25.58 -17.06 -51.47
C SER A 22 -26.37 -15.83 -50.95
N SER A 23 -26.29 -14.73 -51.74
CA SER A 23 -27.39 -13.82 -52.17
C SER A 23 -28.00 -12.71 -51.27
N ALA A 24 -27.59 -11.48 -51.59
CA ALA A 24 -28.38 -10.29 -52.02
C ALA A 24 -29.45 -9.57 -51.13
N SER A 25 -29.25 -8.24 -51.09
CA SER A 25 -30.19 -7.10 -51.00
C SER A 25 -31.04 -6.88 -49.74
N ASN A 26 -30.77 -5.77 -49.01
CA ASN A 26 -31.59 -4.55 -49.13
C ASN A 26 -31.07 -3.38 -48.28
N ILE A 27 -31.21 -2.19 -48.86
CA ILE A 27 -30.98 -0.86 -48.27
C ILE A 27 -32.05 -0.57 -47.21
N ARG A 28 -31.67 -0.01 -46.06
CA ARG A 28 -32.43 1.06 -45.37
C ARG A 28 -31.60 1.72 -44.28
N THR A 29 -31.32 3.00 -44.52
CA THR A 29 -30.96 4.02 -43.54
C THR A 29 -32.01 4.13 -42.43
N SER A 30 -31.59 4.09 -41.19
CA SER A 30 -32.27 4.79 -40.10
C SER A 30 -31.26 5.25 -39.06
N HIS A 31 -31.35 6.54 -38.74
CA HIS A 31 -30.61 7.20 -37.69
C HIS A 31 -30.95 6.58 -36.33
N GLY A 32 -29.98 5.92 -35.70
CA GLY A 32 -30.02 5.54 -34.30
C GLY A 32 -28.91 6.27 -33.56
N ARG A 33 -29.27 7.20 -32.67
CA ARG A 33 -28.39 7.79 -31.66
C ARG A 33 -27.51 6.70 -31.05
N GLN A 34 -26.21 6.73 -31.31
CA GLN A 34 -25.25 6.06 -30.44
C GLN A 34 -25.22 6.84 -29.13
N SER A 35 -26.12 6.51 -28.21
CA SER A 35 -25.86 6.73 -26.80
C SER A 35 -24.72 5.78 -26.44
N SER A 36 -23.50 6.30 -26.51
CA SER A 36 -22.33 5.64 -25.94
C SER A 36 -22.61 5.48 -24.45
N LEU A 37 -23.11 4.31 -24.05
CA LEU A 37 -23.08 3.86 -22.67
C LEU A 37 -21.60 3.70 -22.33
N ARG A 38 -20.96 4.80 -21.90
CA ARG A 38 -19.72 4.73 -21.15
C ARG A 38 -20.08 3.96 -19.88
N ASN A 39 -19.74 2.68 -19.86
CA ASN A 39 -19.49 2.00 -18.59
C ASN A 39 -18.53 2.90 -17.80
N PRO A 40 -18.93 3.43 -16.62
CA PRO A 40 -17.96 4.09 -15.78
C PRO A 40 -16.99 3.00 -15.33
N LYS A 41 -15.76 3.02 -15.87
CA LYS A 41 -14.64 2.37 -15.21
C LYS A 41 -14.63 2.88 -13.76
N PRO A 42 -14.54 2.03 -12.74
CA PRO A 42 -14.44 2.47 -11.35
C PRO A 42 -13.01 3.00 -11.07
N THR A 43 -12.54 3.94 -11.89
CA THR A 43 -11.63 4.97 -11.39
C THR A 43 -12.52 5.98 -10.69
N ALA A 44 -12.99 5.64 -9.48
CA ALA A 44 -13.72 6.59 -8.66
C ALA A 44 -12.82 7.80 -8.43
N ASP A 45 -13.07 8.88 -9.16
CA ASP A 45 -12.36 10.13 -8.95
C ASP A 45 -12.50 10.51 -7.48
N LEU A 46 -11.38 10.88 -6.85
CA LEU A 46 -11.41 11.40 -5.48
C LEU A 46 -12.35 12.60 -5.43
N SER A 47 -13.10 12.76 -4.34
CA SER A 47 -13.89 13.98 -4.15
C SER A 47 -12.97 15.22 -4.27
N PRO A 48 -13.49 16.40 -4.67
CA PRO A 48 -12.66 17.59 -4.80
C PRO A 48 -11.85 17.92 -3.53
N GLU A 49 -12.46 17.69 -2.36
CA GLU A 49 -11.80 17.85 -1.06
C GLU A 49 -10.63 16.87 -0.87
N HIS A 50 -10.85 15.58 -1.12
CA HIS A 50 -9.80 14.56 -1.00
C HIS A 50 -8.70 14.74 -2.05
N HIS A 51 -9.05 15.20 -3.25
CA HIS A 51 -8.07 15.55 -4.29
C HIS A 51 -7.21 16.76 -3.87
N ALA A 52 -7.79 17.79 -3.25
CA ALA A 52 -7.03 18.91 -2.72
C ALA A 52 -6.06 18.49 -1.60
N ILE A 53 -6.48 17.57 -0.72
CA ILE A 53 -5.62 16.98 0.31
C ILE A 53 -4.47 16.20 -0.33
N MET A 54 -4.76 15.39 -1.35
CA MET A 54 -3.75 14.65 -2.12
C MET A 54 -2.63 15.56 -2.63
N LEU A 55 -3.02 16.65 -3.31
CA LEU A 55 -2.08 17.62 -3.89
C LEU A 55 -1.30 18.36 -2.80
N ARG A 56 -1.98 18.80 -1.73
CA ARG A 56 -1.35 19.54 -0.62
C ARG A 56 -0.23 18.75 0.06
N HIS A 57 -0.44 17.45 0.24
CA HIS A 57 0.52 16.59 0.93
C HIS A 57 1.45 15.81 -0.02
N ALA A 58 1.32 16.04 -1.33
CA ALA A 58 2.07 15.34 -2.39
C ALA A 58 1.98 13.81 -2.27
N LEU A 59 0.78 13.30 -1.95
CA LEU A 59 0.51 11.87 -1.80
C LEU A 59 -0.10 11.29 -3.07
N SER A 60 0.06 9.99 -3.23
CA SER A 60 -0.56 9.22 -4.30
C SER A 60 -2.08 9.03 -4.07
N SER A 61 -2.81 8.87 -5.17
CA SER A 61 -4.25 8.58 -5.12
C SER A 61 -4.58 7.29 -4.35
N PRO A 62 -3.85 6.16 -4.51
CA PRO A 62 -4.09 4.95 -3.71
C PRO A 62 -3.93 5.17 -2.20
N THR A 63 -2.94 5.96 -1.77
CA THR A 63 -2.75 6.31 -0.35
C THR A 63 -3.95 7.09 0.18
N ILE A 64 -4.40 8.12 -0.54
CA ILE A 64 -5.59 8.88 -0.14
C ILE A 64 -6.83 8.00 -0.06
N ARG A 65 -7.04 7.11 -1.04
CA ARG A 65 -8.17 6.17 -1.01
C ARG A 65 -8.12 5.27 0.23
N ALA A 66 -6.95 4.71 0.55
CA ALA A 66 -6.79 3.89 1.75
C ALA A 66 -7.14 4.67 3.02
N LEU A 67 -6.66 5.91 3.15
CA LEU A 67 -6.98 6.78 4.29
C LEU A 67 -8.48 7.11 4.38
N THR A 68 -9.16 7.33 3.24
CA THR A 68 -10.60 7.61 3.22
C THR A 68 -11.45 6.40 3.60
N SER A 69 -10.92 5.19 3.46
CA SER A 69 -11.60 3.93 3.81
C SER A 69 -11.56 3.63 5.31
N LEU A 70 -10.77 4.36 6.11
CA LEU A 70 -10.75 4.20 7.57
C LEU A 70 -12.14 4.46 8.17
N PRO A 71 -12.55 3.71 9.21
CA PRO A 71 -13.82 3.94 9.89
C PRO A 71 -13.85 5.32 10.57
N ARG A 72 -15.00 5.73 11.11
CA ARG A 72 -15.07 6.90 12.00
C ARG A 72 -14.44 6.54 13.35
N GLY A 73 -13.70 7.48 13.94
CA GLY A 73 -13.00 7.31 15.20
C GLY A 73 -12.05 6.11 15.22
N PRO A 74 -11.21 5.89 14.20
CA PRO A 74 -10.34 4.72 14.17
C PRO A 74 -9.37 4.75 15.38
N PRO A 75 -9.01 3.59 15.93
CA PRO A 75 -8.01 3.52 16.99
C PRO A 75 -6.62 3.93 16.45
N PRO A 76 -5.72 4.44 17.31
CA PRO A 76 -4.39 4.91 16.90
C PRO A 76 -3.56 3.87 16.14
N GLU A 77 -3.69 2.59 16.51
CA GLU A 77 -3.02 1.46 15.85
C GLU A 77 -3.45 1.31 14.39
N GLU A 78 -4.75 1.41 14.13
CA GLU A 78 -5.31 1.27 12.78
C GLU A 78 -4.93 2.47 11.91
N ILE A 79 -4.93 3.68 12.48
CA ILE A 79 -4.40 4.88 11.82
C ILE A 79 -2.94 4.65 11.42
N LEU A 80 -2.10 4.22 12.37
CA LEU A 80 -0.67 4.06 12.13
C LEU A 80 -0.40 2.94 11.12
N ARG A 81 -1.13 1.83 11.19
CA ARG A 81 -1.03 0.72 10.25
C ARG A 81 -1.40 1.18 8.84
N CYS A 82 -2.57 1.83 8.69
CA CYS A 82 -3.02 2.34 7.40
C CYS A 82 -2.02 3.34 6.80
N ALA A 83 -1.52 4.27 7.62
CA ALA A 83 -0.51 5.25 7.20
C ALA A 83 0.81 4.59 6.82
N SER A 84 1.26 3.57 7.55
CA SER A 84 2.51 2.85 7.26
C SER A 84 2.44 2.03 5.96
N SER A 85 1.22 1.64 5.54
CA SER A 85 0.95 0.93 4.29
C SER A 85 0.80 1.85 3.07
N ALA A 86 1.09 3.13 3.21
CA ALA A 86 1.04 4.09 2.11
C ALA A 86 2.02 3.71 0.98
N THR A 87 1.64 3.96 -0.27
CA THR A 87 2.42 3.49 -1.44
C THR A 87 3.77 4.20 -1.59
N GLU A 88 3.93 5.35 -0.95
CA GLU A 88 5.17 6.11 -0.83
C GLU A 88 6.27 5.29 -0.13
N PHE A 89 5.87 4.26 0.63
CA PHE A 89 6.80 3.43 1.39
C PHE A 89 7.28 2.16 0.67
N LEU A 90 6.83 1.87 -0.54
CA LEU A 90 7.18 0.63 -1.24
C LEU A 90 8.68 0.43 -1.45
N SER A 91 9.46 1.52 -1.46
CA SER A 91 10.93 1.48 -1.60
C SER A 91 11.69 1.16 -0.30
N PHE A 92 11.06 1.24 0.87
CA PHE A 92 11.72 0.98 2.17
C PHE A 92 11.59 -0.48 2.59
N THR A 93 12.22 -1.36 1.82
CA THR A 93 12.25 -2.80 2.11
C THR A 93 13.26 -3.13 3.20
N PHE A 94 13.07 -4.26 3.89
CA PHE A 94 14.06 -4.74 4.84
C PHE A 94 15.39 -5.09 4.16
N ASN A 95 16.48 -4.60 4.74
CA ASN A 95 17.82 -5.13 4.53
C ASN A 95 17.96 -6.47 5.31
N PRO A 96 18.54 -7.53 4.72
CA PRO A 96 18.87 -8.74 5.48
C PRO A 96 19.61 -8.48 6.80
N LEU A 97 20.49 -7.46 6.83
CA LEU A 97 21.29 -7.11 8.00
C LEU A 97 20.50 -6.43 9.13
N GLU A 98 19.33 -5.83 8.85
CA GLU A 98 18.50 -5.19 9.89
C GLU A 98 17.32 -6.06 10.31
N LYS A 99 16.98 -7.12 9.54
CA LYS A 99 15.80 -7.95 9.79
C LYS A 99 15.80 -8.58 11.17
N VAL A 100 16.97 -9.02 11.66
CA VAL A 100 17.12 -9.57 13.02
C VAL A 100 16.83 -8.50 14.07
N ALA A 101 17.35 -7.29 13.90
CA ALA A 101 17.11 -6.19 14.83
C ALA A 101 15.62 -5.81 14.90
N PHE A 102 14.95 -5.70 13.75
CA PHE A 102 13.50 -5.45 13.72
C PHE A 102 12.67 -6.59 14.29
N SER A 103 13.11 -7.85 14.14
CA SER A 103 12.48 -8.98 14.83
C SER A 103 12.60 -8.84 16.35
N HIS A 104 13.76 -8.42 16.86
CA HIS A 104 13.93 -8.17 18.29
C HIS A 104 13.04 -7.03 18.78
N ILE A 105 13.02 -5.90 18.07
CA ILE A 105 12.12 -4.78 18.36
C ILE A 105 10.68 -5.26 18.44
N ASN A 106 10.21 -5.99 17.42
CA ASN A 106 8.84 -6.46 17.36
C ASN A 106 8.45 -7.40 18.51
N ASN A 107 9.41 -8.15 19.07
CA ASN A 107 9.18 -9.06 20.18
C ASN A 107 9.50 -8.44 21.56
N ASP A 108 9.97 -7.18 21.59
CA ASP A 108 10.27 -6.49 22.84
C ASP A 108 8.97 -6.15 23.59
N PRO A 109 8.90 -6.37 24.93
CA PRO A 109 7.70 -6.06 25.71
C PRO A 109 7.28 -4.59 25.68
N SER A 110 8.19 -3.67 25.35
CA SER A 110 7.89 -2.23 25.20
C SER A 110 7.23 -1.89 23.86
N THR A 111 7.26 -2.80 22.89
CA THR A 111 6.58 -2.61 21.59
C THR A 111 5.08 -2.66 21.79
N ARG A 112 4.43 -1.52 21.56
CA ARG A 112 3.01 -1.32 21.84
C ARG A 112 2.09 -2.22 20.99
N TRP A 113 2.40 -2.35 19.71
CA TRP A 113 1.61 -3.08 18.73
C TRP A 113 2.52 -4.05 17.97
N PRO A 114 2.81 -5.22 18.55
CA PRO A 114 3.63 -6.23 17.89
C PRO A 114 2.89 -6.83 16.69
N LEU A 115 3.62 -7.01 15.60
CA LEU A 115 3.15 -7.69 14.39
C LEU A 115 3.24 -9.20 14.60
N LYS A 116 2.13 -9.90 14.35
CA LYS A 116 2.02 -11.36 14.50
C LYS A 116 2.47 -12.13 13.26
N GLU A 117 2.75 -11.43 12.17
CA GLU A 117 3.14 -11.99 10.88
C GLU A 117 4.64 -11.85 10.62
N THR A 118 5.12 -12.57 9.61
CA THR A 118 6.53 -12.52 9.22
C THR A 118 6.89 -11.13 8.68
N LEU A 119 7.92 -10.51 9.26
CA LEU A 119 8.42 -9.19 8.86
C LEU A 119 9.08 -9.22 7.47
N THR A 120 8.28 -9.08 6.42
CA THR A 120 8.76 -9.10 5.02
C THR A 120 8.39 -7.85 4.22
N GLN A 121 7.25 -7.22 4.51
CA GLN A 121 6.72 -6.10 3.75
C GLN A 121 7.31 -4.77 4.21
N SER A 122 7.41 -3.79 3.31
CA SER A 122 7.94 -2.46 3.63
C SER A 122 7.14 -1.73 4.70
N TRP A 123 5.82 -1.91 4.70
CA TRP A 123 4.96 -1.29 5.71
C TRP A 123 5.24 -1.81 7.12
N HIS A 124 5.67 -3.07 7.28
CA HIS A 124 6.10 -3.59 8.59
C HIS A 124 7.29 -2.81 9.13
N LYS A 125 8.27 -2.50 8.26
CA LYS A 125 9.45 -1.72 8.63
C LYS A 125 9.03 -0.32 9.08
N VAL A 126 8.21 0.36 8.28
CA VAL A 126 7.72 1.71 8.59
C VAL A 126 6.90 1.73 9.88
N PHE A 127 6.03 0.74 10.07
CA PHE A 127 5.21 0.61 11.26
C PHE A 127 6.06 0.44 12.53
N LEU A 128 7.10 -0.40 12.48
CA LEU A 128 8.02 -0.59 13.61
C LEU A 128 8.91 0.63 13.86
N VAL A 129 9.44 1.27 12.80
CA VAL A 129 10.17 2.54 12.92
C VAL A 129 9.30 3.58 13.63
N ALA A 130 8.05 3.74 13.21
CA ALA A 130 7.15 4.71 13.82
C ALA A 130 6.88 4.44 15.31
N GLN A 131 6.75 3.17 15.68
CA GLN A 131 6.61 2.79 17.09
C GLN A 131 7.87 3.14 17.89
N CYS A 132 9.07 2.85 17.38
CA CYS A 132 10.34 3.21 18.01
C CYS A 132 10.46 4.73 18.21
N GLU A 133 10.15 5.52 17.19
CA GLU A 133 10.21 6.99 17.30
C GLU A 133 9.22 7.52 18.34
N ALA A 134 8.01 6.94 18.41
CA ALA A 134 7.02 7.32 19.40
C ALA A 134 7.47 7.03 20.84
N SER A 135 8.06 5.86 21.10
CA SER A 135 8.58 5.50 22.41
C SER A 135 9.94 6.12 22.73
N GLY A 136 10.65 6.70 21.75
CA GLY A 136 12.04 7.14 21.93
C GLY A 136 13.00 5.97 22.09
N GLY A 137 12.64 4.80 21.57
CA GLY A 137 13.41 3.57 21.70
C GLY A 137 14.63 3.55 20.78
N ASP A 138 15.67 2.85 21.21
CA ASP A 138 16.82 2.54 20.36
C ASP A 138 16.54 1.29 19.51
N TYR A 139 17.18 1.23 18.35
CA TYR A 139 17.12 0.08 17.44
C TYR A 139 18.08 -1.06 17.86
N GLY A 140 18.79 -0.87 18.96
CA GLY A 140 19.60 -1.85 19.67
C GLY A 140 21.02 -2.02 19.15
N ASP A 141 21.81 -2.75 19.94
CA ASP A 141 23.24 -3.01 19.68
C ASP A 141 23.50 -4.10 18.64
N ARG A 142 22.46 -4.83 18.21
CA ARG A 142 22.59 -5.93 17.25
C ARG A 142 22.69 -5.48 15.79
N LEU A 143 22.57 -4.18 15.53
CA LEU A 143 22.81 -3.60 14.22
C LEU A 143 24.30 -3.46 13.98
N SER A 144 24.80 -3.99 12.87
CA SER A 144 26.15 -3.64 12.40
C SER A 144 26.23 -2.12 12.16
N LEU A 145 27.43 -1.54 12.25
CA LEU A 145 27.64 -0.10 12.03
C LEU A 145 27.05 0.36 10.68
N GLN A 146 27.26 -0.42 9.63
CA GLN A 146 26.73 -0.14 8.29
C GLN A 146 25.19 -0.20 8.25
N ALA A 147 24.58 -1.22 8.87
CA ALA A 147 23.13 -1.34 8.93
C ALA A 147 22.51 -0.20 9.74
N ARG A 148 23.17 0.20 10.84
CA ARG A 148 22.77 1.34 11.67
C ARG A 148 22.81 2.63 10.86
N GLN A 149 23.92 2.96 10.20
CA GLN A 149 24.02 4.18 9.39
C GLN A 149 22.93 4.24 8.30
N LYS A 150 22.71 3.12 7.60
CA LYS A 150 21.65 3.03 6.59
C LYS A 150 20.26 3.24 7.19
N LEU A 151 19.96 2.54 8.28
CA LEU A 151 18.67 2.67 8.98
C LEU A 151 18.42 4.10 9.41
N TYR A 152 19.39 4.77 10.04
CA TYR A 152 19.23 6.15 10.48
C TYR A 152 19.02 7.13 9.30
N SER A 153 19.66 6.88 8.15
CA SER A 153 19.42 7.67 6.93
C SER A 153 18.00 7.47 6.38
N GLU A 154 17.50 6.23 6.37
CA GLU A 154 16.16 5.90 5.88
C GLU A 154 15.09 6.38 6.86
N LYS A 155 15.33 6.25 8.17
CA LYS A 155 14.46 6.65 9.27
C LYS A 155 14.00 8.09 9.14
N LEU A 156 14.92 9.03 8.92
CA LEU A 156 14.57 10.45 8.74
C LEU A 156 13.60 10.65 7.57
N ARG A 157 13.83 9.92 6.47
CA ARG A 157 12.98 9.98 5.29
C ARG A 157 11.62 9.31 5.53
N ILE A 158 11.60 8.18 6.23
CA ILE A 158 10.38 7.47 6.65
C ILE A 158 9.52 8.39 7.51
N VAL A 159 10.08 8.96 8.58
CA VAL A 159 9.33 9.82 9.51
C VAL A 159 8.78 11.06 8.79
N LYS A 160 9.58 11.68 7.91
CA LYS A 160 9.12 12.82 7.11
C LYS A 160 7.89 12.47 6.28
N ILE A 161 7.95 11.39 5.50
CA ILE A 161 6.83 10.94 4.65
C ILE A 161 5.65 10.53 5.52
N LEU A 162 5.88 9.80 6.61
CA LEU A 162 4.83 9.34 7.51
C LEU A 162 4.12 10.51 8.19
N GLY A 163 4.86 11.56 8.54
CA GLY A 163 4.32 12.82 9.01
C GLY A 163 3.35 13.46 8.00
N GLN A 164 3.69 13.43 6.70
CA GLN A 164 2.79 13.92 5.64
C GLN A 164 1.53 13.06 5.54
N VAL A 165 1.67 11.72 5.53
CA VAL A 165 0.55 10.78 5.45
C VAL A 165 -0.40 10.93 6.65
N LEU A 166 0.14 11.02 7.86
CA LEU A 166 -0.66 11.20 9.09
C LEU A 166 -1.33 12.58 9.13
N ARG A 167 -0.69 13.63 8.59
CA ARG A 167 -1.32 14.96 8.48
C ARG A 167 -2.44 14.97 7.45
N ALA A 168 -2.28 14.28 6.33
CA ALA A 168 -3.35 14.05 5.35
C ALA A 168 -4.51 13.25 5.96
N CYS A 169 -4.22 12.23 6.76
CA CYS A 169 -5.23 11.48 7.50
C CYS A 169 -6.06 12.40 8.42
N ALA A 170 -5.39 13.25 9.21
CA ALA A 170 -6.07 14.25 10.03
C ALA A 170 -6.98 15.19 9.19
N ASP A 171 -6.50 15.70 8.05
CA ASP A 171 -7.30 16.55 7.17
C ASP A 171 -8.56 15.81 6.64
N ILE A 172 -8.43 14.53 6.26
CA ILE A 172 -9.55 13.68 5.83
C ILE A 172 -10.57 13.49 6.96
N MET A 173 -10.11 13.23 8.20
CA MET A 173 -11.00 13.12 9.36
C MET A 173 -11.73 14.44 9.64
N GLY A 174 -11.04 15.57 9.44
CA GLY A 174 -11.62 16.91 9.50
C GLY A 174 -12.75 17.12 8.50
N CYS A 175 -12.53 16.80 7.22
CA CYS A 175 -13.57 16.84 6.17
C CYS A 175 -14.81 16.01 6.54
N ARG A 176 -14.60 14.84 7.15
CA ARG A 176 -15.68 13.94 7.58
C ARG A 176 -16.41 14.40 8.86
N LYS A 177 -15.98 15.51 9.47
CA LYS A 177 -16.45 15.98 10.79
C LYS A 177 -16.28 14.91 11.87
N ASP A 178 -15.20 14.15 11.79
CA ASP A 178 -14.85 13.12 12.77
C ASP A 178 -13.84 13.67 13.77
N ALA A 179 -14.34 14.32 14.83
CA ALA A 179 -13.49 14.94 15.85
C ALA A 179 -12.60 13.93 16.57
N VAL A 180 -13.10 12.70 16.81
CA VAL A 180 -12.33 11.65 17.49
C VAL A 180 -11.20 11.16 16.59
N GLY A 181 -11.51 10.85 15.33
CA GLY A 181 -10.51 10.44 14.34
C GLY A 181 -9.46 11.52 14.08
N LEU A 182 -9.88 12.79 13.98
CA LEU A 182 -8.97 13.93 13.83
C LEU A 182 -8.00 14.04 15.01
N ARG A 183 -8.52 14.02 16.24
CA ARG A 183 -7.70 14.11 17.45
C ARG A 183 -6.68 12.97 17.51
N ARG A 184 -7.13 11.72 17.33
CA ARG A 184 -6.25 10.54 17.36
C ARG A 184 -5.19 10.58 16.27
N SER A 185 -5.54 11.04 15.07
CA SER A 185 -4.58 11.19 13.96
C SER A 185 -3.49 12.20 14.29
N LEU A 186 -3.85 13.33 14.90
CA LEU A 186 -2.89 14.35 15.33
C LEU A 186 -2.04 13.89 16.53
N GLU A 187 -2.61 13.14 17.47
CA GLU A 187 -1.85 12.54 18.58
C GLU A 187 -0.83 11.52 18.06
N THR A 188 -1.22 10.64 17.14
CA THR A 188 -0.30 9.71 16.47
C THR A 188 0.78 10.45 15.69
N TRP A 189 0.41 11.49 14.94
CA TRP A 189 1.36 12.35 14.24
C TRP A 189 2.40 12.97 15.18
N ARG A 190 1.95 13.57 16.30
CA ARG A 190 2.85 14.15 17.30
C ARG A 190 3.75 13.10 17.92
N ALA A 191 3.24 11.91 18.24
CA ALA A 191 4.04 10.86 18.84
C ALA A 191 5.21 10.48 17.93
N VAL A 192 4.95 10.32 16.63
CA VAL A 192 5.96 9.88 15.65
C VAL A 192 6.93 11.01 15.26
N VAL A 193 6.46 12.24 15.08
CA VAL A 193 7.25 13.33 14.48
C VAL A 193 7.95 14.22 15.52
N SER A 194 7.43 14.35 16.74
CA SER A 194 7.95 15.33 17.72
C SER A 194 9.37 15.06 18.22
N LYS A 195 9.94 13.90 17.94
CA LYS A 195 11.25 13.46 18.46
C LYS A 195 12.28 13.19 17.36
N SER A 196 11.94 13.49 16.10
CA SER A 196 12.69 13.04 14.92
C SER A 196 13.44 14.13 14.20
#